data_AF-A0A3D4LIF9-F1
#
_entry.id   AF-A0A3D4LIF9-F1
#
_cell.length_a   1.000
_cell.length_b   1.000
_cell.length_c   1.000
_cell.angle_alpha   90.00
_cell.angle_beta   90.00
_cell.angle_gamma   90.00
#
_symmetry.space_group_name_H-M   'P 1'
#
loop_
_entity.id
_entity.type
_entity.pdbx_description
1 polymer ?
#
loop_
_entity_poly.entity_id
_entity_poly.type
_entity_poly.pdbx_seq_one_letter_code
_entity_poly.pdbx_strand_id
1 'polypeptide(L)' 'PKEIYSQAEELEKIGLGIPQIASIVRELKIRGFNIRQDILTIEEAKEEILKEVRRRNV' A
#
# COMPACT_ATOMS: atom_id res chain seq x y z
N PRO A 1 -0.44 12.17 10.56
CA PRO A 1 -1.23 11.26 9.70
C PRO A 1 -0.55 9.90 9.46
N LYS A 2 0.70 9.87 8.96
CA LYS A 2 1.40 8.61 8.62
C LYS A 2 1.53 7.60 9.77
N GLU A 3 1.78 8.07 10.98
CA GLU A 3 1.85 7.19 12.17
C GLU A 3 0.52 6.49 12.46
N ILE A 4 -0.61 7.17 12.27
CA ILE A 4 -1.95 6.60 12.50
C ILE A 4 -2.19 5.41 11.55
N TYR A 5 -1.76 5.53 10.29
CA TYR A 5 -1.95 4.47 9.29
C TYR A 5 -0.86 3.40 9.30
N SER A 6 0.19 3.56 10.12
CA SER A 6 1.20 2.51 10.29
C SER A 6 0.62 1.24 10.95
N GLN A 7 -0.51 1.38 11.66
CA GLN A 7 -1.30 0.28 12.24
C GLN A 7 -2.53 -0.05 11.39
N ALA A 8 -2.40 -0.02 10.04
CA ALA A 8 -3.50 -0.30 9.12
C ALA A 8 -4.26 -1.60 9.45
N GLU A 9 -3.55 -2.64 9.89
CA GLU A 9 -4.13 -3.93 10.27
C GLU A 9 -4.96 -3.89 11.56
N GLU A 10 -4.64 -2.98 12.47
CA GLU A 10 -5.36 -2.76 13.73
C GLU A 10 -6.59 -1.87 13.50
N LEU A 11 -6.47 -0.87 12.61
CA LEU A 11 -7.57 -0.04 12.12
C LEU A 11 -8.64 -0.87 11.39
N GLU A 12 -8.21 -1.80 10.53
CA GLU A 12 -9.11 -2.76 9.85
C GLU A 12 -9.86 -3.65 10.85
N LYS A 13 -9.19 -4.12 11.90
CA LYS A 13 -9.77 -5.00 12.94
C LYS A 13 -10.80 -4.29 13.81
N ILE A 14 -10.67 -2.98 14.03
CA ILE A 14 -11.60 -2.18 14.84
C ILE A 14 -12.72 -1.51 14.01
N GLY A 15 -12.82 -1.83 12.71
CA GLY A 15 -13.88 -1.32 11.83
C GLY A 15 -13.70 0.12 11.36
N LEU A 16 -12.51 0.71 11.56
CA LEU A 16 -12.15 2.00 10.98
C LEU A 16 -11.63 1.75 9.57
N GLY A 17 -12.48 2.01 8.56
CA GLY A 17 -12.17 1.73 7.16
C GLY A 17 -10.83 2.32 6.72
N ILE A 18 -9.92 1.46 6.27
CA ILE A 18 -8.68 1.91 5.64
C ILE A 18 -8.97 2.41 4.22
N PRO A 19 -8.16 3.33 3.68
CA PRO A 19 -8.27 3.70 2.27
C PRO A 19 -8.15 2.45 1.37
N GLN A 20 -9.00 2.33 0.35
CA GLN A 20 -8.97 1.20 -0.60
C GLN A 20 -7.57 0.99 -1.20
N ILE A 21 -6.84 2.07 -1.43
CA ILE A 21 -5.48 2.01 -1.98
C ILE A 21 -4.49 1.31 -1.04
N ALA A 22 -4.64 1.47 0.27
CA ALA A 22 -3.79 0.80 1.26
C ALA A 22 -3.99 -0.72 1.22
N SER A 23 -5.23 -1.18 1.00
CA SER A 23 -5.56 -2.60 0.79
C SER A 23 -4.92 -3.16 -0.48
N ILE A 24 -4.97 -2.43 -1.60
CA ILE A 24 -4.33 -2.82 -2.87
C ILE A 24 -2.81 -2.96 -2.70
N VAL A 25 -2.18 -1.97 -2.07
CA VAL A 25 -0.73 -1.98 -1.81
C VAL A 25 -0.33 -3.15 -0.90
N ARG A 26 -1.13 -3.43 0.13
CA ARG A 26 -0.94 -4.59 1.00
C ARG A 26 -0.96 -5.91 0.20
N GLU A 27 -1.97 -6.09 -0.64
CA GLU A 27 -2.13 -7.31 -1.45
C GLU A 27 -1.00 -7.49 -2.48
N LEU A 28 -0.59 -6.42 -3.15
CA LEU A 28 0.56 -6.46 -4.06
C LEU A 28 1.84 -6.90 -3.33
N LYS A 29 2.09 -6.40 -2.13
CA LYS A 29 3.24 -6.83 -1.33
C LYS A 29 3.18 -8.30 -0.93
N ILE A 30 2.00 -8.81 -0.55
CA ILE A 30 1.77 -10.24 -0.27
C ILE A 30 2.10 -11.10 -1.50
N ARG A 31 1.79 -10.61 -2.71
CA ARG A 31 2.15 -11.24 -3.99
C ARG A 31 3.62 -11.09 -4.39
N GLY A 32 4.44 -10.54 -3.50
CA GLY A 32 5.89 -10.40 -3.67
C GLY A 32 6.34 -9.13 -4.38
N PHE A 33 5.47 -8.14 -4.60
CA PHE A 33 5.88 -6.83 -5.13
C PHE A 33 6.66 -6.06 -4.05
N ASN A 34 7.84 -5.55 -4.41
CA ASN A 34 8.67 -4.77 -3.49
C ASN A 34 8.21 -3.30 -3.45
N ILE A 35 7.07 -3.06 -2.80
CA ILE A 35 6.47 -1.74 -2.66
C ILE A 35 6.33 -1.33 -1.19
N ARG A 36 6.34 -0.02 -0.94
CA ARG A 36 6.20 0.54 0.41
C ARG A 36 4.76 0.39 0.92
N GLN A 37 4.59 0.19 2.23
CA GLN A 37 3.27 -0.01 2.86
C GLN A 37 2.65 1.27 3.44
N ASP A 38 3.41 2.37 3.50
CA ASP A 38 2.93 3.66 4.03
C ASP A 38 2.18 4.49 2.99
N ILE A 39 1.68 3.86 1.93
CA ILE A 39 1.01 4.49 0.78
C ILE A 39 -0.48 4.65 1.07
N LEU A 40 -0.96 5.88 1.01
CA LEU A 40 -2.33 6.25 1.37
C LEU A 40 -3.07 7.00 0.27
N THR A 41 -2.37 7.39 -0.79
CA THR A 41 -2.91 8.12 -1.94
C THR A 41 -2.73 7.34 -3.23
N ILE A 42 -3.55 7.66 -4.24
CA ILE A 42 -3.49 7.01 -5.56
C ILE A 42 -2.19 7.38 -6.27
N GLU A 43 -1.75 8.64 -6.14
CA GLU A 43 -0.53 9.17 -6.73
C GLU A 43 0.72 8.44 -6.22
N GLU A 44 0.86 8.28 -4.89
CA GLU A 44 1.96 7.53 -4.29
C GLU A 44 1.96 6.06 -4.74
N ALA A 45 0.78 5.43 -4.81
CA ALA A 45 0.65 4.05 -5.26
C ALA A 45 1.07 3.89 -6.72
N LYS A 46 0.62 4.79 -7.60
CA LYS A 46 0.97 4.81 -9.01
C LYS A 46 2.48 4.89 -9.19
N GLU A 47 3.14 5.83 -8.50
CA GLU A 47 4.59 6.01 -8.61
C GLU A 47 5.36 4.76 -8.18
N GLU A 48 4.99 4.15 -7.05
CA GLU A 48 5.69 2.98 -6.53
C GLU A 48 5.44 1.73 -7.39
N ILE A 49 4.21 1.52 -7.88
CA ILE A 49 3.87 0.42 -8.77
C ILE A 49 4.67 0.53 -10.07
N LEU A 50 4.70 1.71 -10.70
CA LEU A 50 5.46 1.92 -11.95
C LEU A 50 6.95 1.69 -11.75
N LYS A 51 7.50 2.10 -10.60
CA LYS A 51 8.90 1.84 -10.25
C LYS A 51 9.17 0.33 -10.11
N GLU A 52 8.30 -0.42 -9.44
CA GLU A 52 8.44 -1.86 -9.27
C GLU A 52 8.28 -2.63 -10.60
N VAL A 53 7.33 -2.21 -11.46
CA VAL A 53 7.15 -2.78 -12.80
C VAL A 53 8.41 -2.57 -13.65
N ARG A 54 8.97 -1.35 -13.68
CA ARG A 54 10.24 -1.07 -14.37
C ARG A 54 11.40 -1.90 -13.84
N ARG A 55 11.49 -2.09 -12.52
CA ARG A 55 12.54 -2.93 -11.89
C ARG A 55 12.44 -4.39 -12.34
N ARG A 56 11.23 -4.89 -12.58
CA ARG A 56 10.98 -6.28 -13.00
C ARG A 56 11.26 -6.53 -14.49
N ASN A 57 11.56 -5.50 -15.29
CA ASN A 57 11.75 -5.60 -16.74
C ASN A 57 10.61 -6.34 -17.45
N VAL A 58 9.37 -6.09 -17.02
CA VAL A 58 8.15 -6.44 -17.76
C VAL A 58 7.70 -5.27 -18.62
#